data_AF-A0A8D0GWM7-F1
#
_entry.id   AF-A0A8D0GWM7-F1
#
_cell.length_a   1.000
_cell.length_b   1.000
_cell.length_c   1.000
_cell.angle_alpha   90.00
_cell.angle_beta   90.00
_cell.angle_gamma   90.00
#
_symmetry.space_group_name_H-M   'P 1'
#
loop_
_entity.id
_entity.type
_entity.pdbx_description
1 polymer ?
#
loop_
_entity_poly.entity_id
_entity_poly.type
_entity_poly.pdbx_seq_one_letter_code
_entity_poly.pdbx_strand_id
1 'polypeptide(L)'
;LLKHTNNLAVKDSIQSDVYKVMGVLQEMKEKREQQLMDVDRLTNMLTRVEEEMVQLRKKYERAVQRRNESCPELLQQDEQDIKFLSVMKIYVISLFLVWQYSQCKDRIRSLEKIFSDPEKENRMRLLRGKDPTLPELFKKIEELEIQLTQQEEKLLIRSKAENGKQDTLILAKRMNELQRKIKNTTQKMMALIAELSMKQAIAIKLQQEARDKEQFLMTVSSRIEKGLPPPEEIKEEWLKVLHDELHRAAAEAKLEFLETFTTCIYTTAEQRPNAYIPDDENVLPLPRPYGALAPFKPSEPGSNMRHIRKPIVKPIEI
;
A
#
# COMPACT_ATOMS: atom_id res chain seq x y z
N LEU A 1 -17.72 -68.87 14.49
CA LEU A 1 -16.35 -68.46 14.09
C LEU A 1 -16.38 -67.23 13.17
N LEU A 2 -16.97 -67.28 11.96
CA LEU A 2 -17.03 -66.12 11.04
C LEU A 2 -17.53 -64.80 11.68
N LYS A 3 -18.59 -64.82 12.49
CA LYS A 3 -19.11 -63.61 13.16
C LYS A 3 -18.13 -62.97 14.16
N HIS A 4 -17.28 -63.78 14.81
CA HIS A 4 -16.30 -63.29 15.77
C HIS A 4 -15.07 -62.72 15.06
N THR A 5 -14.64 -63.36 13.97
CA THR A 5 -13.56 -62.87 13.11
C THR A 5 -13.95 -61.56 12.44
N ASN A 6 -15.20 -61.43 11.98
CA ASN A 6 -15.72 -60.21 11.37
C ASN A 6 -15.83 -59.05 12.39
N ASN A 7 -16.24 -59.33 13.63
CA ASN A 7 -16.26 -58.31 14.71
C ASN A 7 -14.86 -57.83 15.10
N LEU A 8 -13.85 -58.71 15.10
CA LEU A 8 -12.45 -58.34 15.33
C LEU A 8 -11.94 -57.42 14.21
N ALA A 9 -12.16 -57.78 12.94
CA ALA A 9 -11.74 -56.96 11.80
C ALA A 9 -12.39 -55.57 11.81
N VAL A 10 -13.68 -55.47 12.16
CA VAL A 10 -14.39 -54.19 12.29
C VAL A 10 -13.81 -53.35 13.44
N LYS A 11 -13.49 -53.96 14.59
CA LYS A 11 -12.89 -53.27 15.72
C LYS A 11 -11.50 -52.71 15.38
N ASP A 12 -10.66 -53.51 14.74
CA ASP A 12 -9.29 -53.10 14.35
C ASP A 12 -9.32 -51.99 13.29
N SER A 13 -10.29 -52.06 12.36
CA SER A 13 -10.53 -51.01 11.36
C SER A 13 -10.94 -49.68 12.00
N ILE A 14 -11.90 -49.71 12.94
CA ILE A 14 -12.32 -48.53 13.70
C ILE A 14 -11.16 -47.96 14.52
N GLN A 15 -10.34 -48.81 15.15
CA GLN A 15 -9.15 -48.35 15.88
C GLN A 15 -8.16 -47.65 14.95
N SER A 16 -7.88 -48.23 13.78
CA SER A 16 -7.04 -47.59 12.75
C SER A 16 -7.56 -46.19 12.39
N ASP A 17 -8.87 -46.05 12.18
CA ASP A 17 -9.45 -44.75 11.82
C ASP A 17 -9.44 -43.74 12.96
N VAL A 18 -9.62 -44.19 14.22
CA VAL A 18 -9.40 -43.34 15.41
C VAL A 18 -7.96 -42.82 15.44
N TYR A 19 -6.96 -43.66 15.15
CA TYR A 19 -5.57 -43.21 15.07
C TYR A 19 -5.34 -42.20 13.93
N LYS A 20 -5.95 -42.39 12.76
CA LYS A 20 -5.89 -41.41 11.65
C LYS A 20 -6.48 -40.06 12.04
N VAL A 21 -7.67 -40.05 12.65
CA VAL A 21 -8.35 -38.82 13.09
C VAL A 21 -7.55 -38.13 14.20
N MET A 22 -6.94 -38.89 15.10
CA MET A 22 -6.05 -38.35 16.13
C MET A 22 -4.79 -37.70 15.52
N GLY A 23 -4.22 -38.29 14.46
CA GLY A 23 -3.13 -37.69 13.70
C GLY A 23 -3.52 -36.34 13.06
N VAL A 24 -4.68 -36.29 12.40
CA VAL A 24 -5.21 -35.04 11.83
C VAL A 24 -5.45 -34.00 12.92
N LEU A 25 -6.01 -34.38 14.07
CA LEU A 25 -6.21 -33.49 15.21
C LEU A 25 -4.89 -32.88 15.72
N GLN A 26 -3.84 -33.70 15.79
CA GLN A 26 -2.52 -33.25 16.21
C GLN A 26 -1.95 -32.23 15.21
N GLU A 27 -2.01 -32.50 13.90
CA GLU A 27 -1.59 -31.54 12.87
C GLU A 27 -2.39 -30.24 12.94
N MET A 28 -3.71 -30.31 13.21
CA MET A 28 -4.55 -29.12 13.36
C MET A 28 -4.18 -28.31 14.60
N LYS A 29 -3.84 -28.97 15.72
CA LYS A 29 -3.35 -28.33 16.94
C LYS A 29 -2.01 -27.62 16.66
N GLU A 30 -1.09 -28.27 15.96
CA GLU A 30 0.20 -27.68 15.55
C GLU A 30 0.02 -26.48 14.61
N LYS A 31 -0.84 -26.59 13.60
CA LYS A 31 -1.17 -25.47 12.69
C LYS A 31 -1.78 -24.29 13.44
N ARG A 32 -2.65 -24.55 14.43
CA ARG A 32 -3.24 -23.52 15.28
C ARG A 32 -2.16 -22.82 16.11
N GLU A 33 -1.27 -23.57 16.72
CA GLU A 33 -0.14 -23.02 17.50
C GLU A 33 0.73 -22.11 16.62
N GLN A 34 1.02 -22.55 15.40
CA GLN A 34 1.74 -21.71 14.42
C GLN A 34 0.97 -20.42 14.09
N GLN A 35 -0.36 -20.47 13.93
CA GLN A 35 -1.14 -19.25 13.73
C GLN A 35 -1.12 -18.34 14.96
N LEU A 36 -1.12 -18.88 16.18
CA LEU A 36 -1.03 -18.09 17.41
C LEU A 36 0.31 -17.38 17.52
N MET A 37 1.42 -18.05 17.20
CA MET A 37 2.75 -17.41 17.12
C MET A 37 2.78 -16.27 16.09
N ASP A 38 2.16 -16.46 14.92
CA ASP A 38 2.04 -15.41 13.91
C ASP A 38 1.20 -14.23 14.43
N VAL A 39 0.10 -14.50 15.14
CA VAL A 39 -0.76 -13.48 15.76
C VAL A 39 0.02 -12.66 16.79
N ASP A 40 0.78 -13.29 17.68
CA ASP A 40 1.60 -12.58 18.67
C ASP A 40 2.67 -11.72 18.00
N ARG A 41 3.34 -12.25 16.98
CA ARG A 41 4.32 -11.49 16.19
C ARG A 41 3.69 -10.27 15.51
N LEU A 42 2.56 -10.46 14.84
CA LEU A 42 1.83 -9.38 14.16
C LEU A 42 1.32 -8.34 15.15
N THR A 43 0.85 -8.77 16.33
CA THR A 43 0.40 -7.88 17.41
C THR A 43 1.54 -7.00 17.90
N ASN A 44 2.72 -7.57 18.17
CA ASN A 44 3.90 -6.80 18.58
C ASN A 44 4.34 -5.79 17.50
N MET A 45 4.29 -6.18 16.22
CA MET A 45 4.57 -5.26 15.12
C MET A 45 3.53 -4.15 15.02
N LEU A 46 2.24 -4.47 15.23
CA LEU A 46 1.15 -3.51 15.24
C LEU A 46 1.34 -2.48 16.36
N THR A 47 1.61 -2.92 17.59
CA THR A 47 1.88 -2.03 18.74
C THR A 47 3.03 -1.06 18.45
N ARG A 48 4.13 -1.55 17.87
CA ARG A 48 5.25 -0.67 17.49
C ARG A 48 4.86 0.36 16.41
N VAL A 49 4.10 -0.04 15.40
CA VAL A 49 3.63 0.88 14.34
C VAL A 49 2.64 1.90 14.91
N GLU A 50 1.80 1.50 15.87
CA GLU A 50 0.89 2.38 16.61
C GLU A 50 1.66 3.45 17.38
N GLU A 51 2.71 3.07 18.11
CA GLU A 51 3.59 4.01 18.80
C GLU A 51 4.25 5.00 17.83
N GLU A 52 4.82 4.50 16.72
CA GLU A 52 5.40 5.33 15.66
C GLU A 52 4.36 6.34 15.11
N MET A 53 3.12 5.89 14.89
CA MET A 53 2.02 6.73 14.41
C MET A 53 1.62 7.82 15.41
N VAL A 54 1.54 7.49 16.70
CA VAL A 54 1.24 8.46 17.77
C VAL A 54 2.35 9.52 17.84
N GLN A 55 3.62 9.12 17.78
CA GLN A 55 4.74 10.06 17.77
C GLN A 55 4.71 10.98 16.55
N LEU A 56 4.33 10.45 15.39
CA LEU A 56 4.26 11.23 14.17
C LEU A 56 3.11 12.24 14.19
N ARG A 57 1.95 11.86 14.73
CA ARG A 57 0.81 12.78 14.96
C ARG A 57 1.17 13.90 15.93
N LYS A 58 1.83 13.58 17.05
CA LYS A 58 2.35 14.60 17.99
C LYS A 58 3.33 15.57 17.32
N LYS A 59 4.23 15.06 16.46
CA LYS A 59 5.16 15.92 15.70
C LYS A 59 4.44 16.84 14.72
N TYR A 60 3.41 16.33 14.03
CA TYR A 60 2.59 17.11 13.12
C TYR A 60 1.83 18.22 13.86
N GLU A 61 1.19 17.89 14.98
CA GLU A 61 0.46 18.84 15.81
C GLU A 61 1.36 19.98 16.32
N ARG A 62 2.56 19.67 16.85
CA ARG A 62 3.55 20.70 17.22
C ARG A 62 4.01 21.55 16.05
N ALA A 63 4.06 21.00 14.83
CA ALA A 63 4.43 21.77 13.64
C ALA A 63 3.30 22.74 13.23
N VAL A 64 2.05 22.31 13.33
CA VAL A 64 0.86 23.17 13.13
C VAL A 64 0.83 24.28 14.17
N GLN A 65 1.08 23.96 15.43
CA GLN A 65 1.06 24.92 16.52
C GLN A 65 2.15 25.99 16.36
N ARG A 66 3.39 25.60 16.05
CA ARG A 66 4.47 26.55 15.71
C ARG A 66 4.13 27.47 14.53
N ARG A 67 3.44 26.97 13.51
CA ARG A 67 2.98 27.82 12.39
C ARG A 67 1.97 28.86 12.88
N ASN A 68 1.03 28.47 13.74
CA ASN A 68 0.00 29.36 14.26
C ASN A 68 0.58 30.41 15.22
N GLU A 69 1.57 30.03 16.03
CA GLU A 69 2.27 30.91 16.99
C GLU A 69 3.27 31.86 16.31
N SER A 70 3.88 31.45 15.19
CA SER A 70 4.86 32.26 14.47
C SER A 70 4.28 33.55 13.89
N CYS A 71 2.99 33.61 13.55
CA CYS A 71 2.37 34.82 12.99
C CYS A 71 2.23 35.94 14.05
N PRO A 72 1.70 35.69 15.26
CA PRO A 72 1.73 36.65 16.38
C PRO A 72 3.13 37.13 16.77
N GLU A 73 4.13 36.24 16.82
CA GLU A 73 5.51 36.60 17.20
C GLU A 73 6.15 37.56 16.18
N LEU A 74 5.92 37.34 14.89
CA LEU A 74 6.39 38.24 13.83
C LEU A 74 5.77 39.64 13.96
N LEU A 75 4.48 39.73 14.31
CA LEU A 75 3.80 41.02 14.52
C LEU A 75 4.35 41.77 15.74
N GLN A 76 4.63 41.07 16.85
CA GLN A 76 5.25 41.69 18.03
C GLN A 76 6.67 42.17 17.76
N GLN A 77 7.44 41.40 17.02
CA GLN A 77 8.81 41.78 16.66
C GLN A 77 8.82 42.98 15.69
N ASP A 78 7.89 43.03 14.74
CA ASP A 78 7.68 44.19 13.89
C ASP A 78 7.34 45.46 14.70
N GLU A 79 6.51 45.33 15.73
CA GLU A 79 6.17 46.45 16.61
C GLU A 79 7.39 46.96 17.41
N GLN A 80 8.24 46.05 17.89
CA GLN A 80 9.49 46.41 18.58
C GLN A 80 10.50 47.06 17.63
N ASP A 81 10.69 46.52 16.43
CA ASP A 81 11.59 47.07 15.41
C ASP A 81 11.16 48.49 15.01
N ILE A 82 9.85 48.73 14.83
CA ILE A 82 9.32 50.06 14.51
C ILE A 82 9.59 51.05 15.67
N LYS A 83 9.39 50.61 16.92
CA LYS A 83 9.71 51.42 18.11
C LYS A 83 11.21 51.72 18.20
N PHE A 84 12.06 50.75 17.91
CA PHE A 84 13.51 50.94 17.94
C PHE A 84 13.97 51.90 16.83
N LEU A 85 13.47 51.73 15.61
CA LEU A 85 13.81 52.58 14.48
C LEU A 85 13.37 54.03 14.69
N SER A 86 12.20 54.27 15.29
CA SER A 86 11.72 55.62 15.59
C SER A 86 12.62 56.33 16.61
N VAL A 87 13.04 55.62 17.67
CA VAL A 87 13.99 56.14 18.65
C VAL A 87 15.35 56.43 18.01
N MET A 88 15.86 55.53 17.17
CA MET A 88 17.12 55.73 16.45
C MET A 88 17.07 56.92 15.48
N LYS A 89 15.96 57.09 14.73
CA LYS A 89 15.78 58.26 13.86
C LYS A 89 15.83 59.57 14.64
N ILE A 90 15.15 59.65 15.79
CA ILE A 90 15.18 60.83 16.68
C ILE A 90 16.61 61.10 17.17
N TYR A 91 17.34 60.05 17.57
CA TYR A 91 18.71 60.18 18.06
C TYR A 91 19.66 60.71 16.98
N VAL A 92 19.56 60.20 15.75
CA VAL A 92 20.38 60.64 14.61
C VAL A 92 20.08 62.09 14.24
N ILE A 93 18.80 62.48 14.18
CA ILE A 93 18.41 63.87 13.90
C ILE A 93 18.98 64.82 14.97
N SER A 94 18.90 64.43 16.24
CA SER A 94 19.46 65.20 17.35
C SER A 94 20.98 65.39 17.22
N LEU A 95 21.73 64.31 16.92
CA LEU A 95 23.17 64.40 16.67
C LEU A 95 23.50 65.33 15.49
N PHE A 96 22.74 65.23 14.40
CA PHE A 96 22.95 66.04 13.21
C PHE A 96 22.70 67.53 13.47
N LEU A 97 21.63 67.87 14.20
CA LEU A 97 21.33 69.25 14.60
C LEU A 97 22.42 69.84 15.48
N VAL A 98 22.93 69.08 16.44
CA VAL A 98 24.06 69.49 17.29
C VAL A 98 25.31 69.77 16.45
N TRP A 99 25.61 68.89 15.49
CA TRP A 99 26.74 69.07 14.59
C TRP A 99 26.59 70.32 13.71
N GLN A 100 25.42 70.52 13.08
CA GLN A 100 25.12 71.71 12.28
C GLN A 100 25.22 72.99 13.11
N TYR A 101 24.70 72.99 14.34
CA TYR A 101 24.80 74.13 15.25
C TYR A 101 26.27 74.48 15.56
N SER A 102 27.12 73.48 15.80
CA SER A 102 28.56 73.69 15.99
C SER A 102 29.21 74.37 14.78
N GLN A 103 28.94 73.85 13.58
CA GLN A 103 29.48 74.38 12.33
C GLN A 103 29.03 75.83 12.07
N CYS A 104 27.75 76.14 12.33
CA CYS A 104 27.23 77.50 12.25
C CYS A 104 27.88 78.42 13.29
N LYS A 105 28.04 77.96 14.53
CA LYS A 105 28.68 78.72 15.60
C LYS A 105 30.13 79.07 15.27
N ASP A 106 30.88 78.13 14.69
CA ASP A 106 32.26 78.35 14.29
C ASP A 106 32.37 79.30 13.08
N ARG A 107 31.44 79.23 12.13
CA ARG A 107 31.31 80.19 11.01
C ARG A 107 30.95 81.59 11.48
N ILE A 108 30.05 81.73 12.46
CA ILE A 108 29.71 83.04 13.02
C ILE A 108 30.94 83.65 13.70
N ARG A 109 31.66 82.87 14.53
CA ARG A 109 32.91 83.36 15.14
C ARG A 109 33.97 83.76 14.13
N SER A 110 34.10 83.02 13.02
CA SER A 110 35.07 83.37 11.98
C SER A 110 34.66 84.64 11.22
N LEU A 111 33.38 84.81 10.91
CA LEU A 111 32.85 86.02 10.28
C LEU A 111 32.93 87.24 11.19
N GLU A 112 32.59 87.10 12.48
CA GLU A 112 32.78 88.17 13.48
C GLU A 112 34.23 88.64 13.49
N LYS A 113 35.20 87.71 13.50
CA LYS A 113 36.63 88.04 13.44
C LYS A 113 37.03 88.75 12.14
N ILE A 114 36.43 88.40 11.01
CA ILE A 114 36.68 89.05 9.70
C ILE A 114 36.04 90.44 9.62
N PHE A 115 34.89 90.65 10.28
CA PHE A 115 34.13 91.89 10.26
C PHE A 115 34.46 92.86 11.41
N SER A 116 35.26 92.44 12.40
CA SER A 116 35.80 93.31 13.45
C SER A 116 36.90 94.27 12.96
N ASP A 117 37.36 94.18 11.71
CA ASP A 117 38.30 95.15 11.10
C ASP A 117 37.55 96.29 10.37
N PRO A 118 37.70 97.56 10.79
CA PRO A 118 36.89 98.68 10.29
C PRO A 118 37.26 99.26 8.90
N GLU A 119 38.29 98.76 8.19
CA GLU A 119 38.84 99.44 6.99
C GLU A 119 38.69 98.74 5.61
N LYS A 120 37.71 97.83 5.38
CA LYS A 120 37.57 97.16 4.06
C LYS A 120 36.36 97.62 3.23
N GLU A 121 36.66 98.23 2.09
CA GLU A 121 35.73 98.99 1.22
C GLU A 121 34.98 98.17 0.14
N ASN A 122 35.17 96.85 0.03
CA ASN A 122 34.50 96.04 -1.01
C ASN A 122 33.81 94.79 -0.43
N ARG A 123 32.78 95.00 0.38
CA ARG A 123 32.17 93.95 1.23
C ARG A 123 31.08 93.08 0.59
N MET A 124 30.59 93.36 -0.62
CA MET A 124 29.50 92.58 -1.21
C MET A 124 29.72 92.26 -2.68
N ARG A 125 29.76 90.96 -3.01
CA ARG A 125 29.69 90.44 -4.39
C ARG A 125 28.26 89.99 -4.65
N LEU A 126 27.59 90.62 -5.61
CA LEU A 126 26.25 90.22 -6.03
C LEU A 126 26.32 88.87 -6.77
N LEU A 127 25.94 87.79 -6.10
CA LEU A 127 25.80 86.47 -6.71
C LEU A 127 24.53 86.47 -7.57
N ARG A 128 24.66 86.07 -8.84
CA ARG A 128 23.53 86.04 -9.78
C ARG A 128 22.80 84.70 -9.65
N GLY A 129 21.55 84.75 -9.19
CA GLY A 129 20.66 83.61 -9.02
C GLY A 129 19.40 84.07 -8.27
N LYS A 130 18.29 83.34 -8.41
CA LYS A 130 17.18 83.47 -7.43
C LYS A 130 17.50 82.50 -6.32
N ASP A 131 17.85 83.02 -5.15
CA ASP A 131 17.96 82.18 -3.97
C ASP A 131 16.57 81.62 -3.68
N PRO A 132 16.41 80.29 -3.62
CA PRO A 132 15.14 79.69 -3.25
C PRO A 132 14.75 80.31 -1.91
N THR A 133 13.52 80.80 -1.82
CA THR A 133 13.08 81.34 -0.54
C THR A 133 13.09 80.22 0.48
N LEU A 134 13.46 80.54 1.73
CA LEU A 134 13.46 79.60 2.85
C LEU A 134 12.24 78.63 2.83
N PRO A 135 11.00 79.09 2.59
CA PRO A 135 9.84 78.22 2.41
C PRO A 135 9.88 77.27 1.20
N GLU A 136 10.44 77.66 0.05
CA GLU A 136 10.58 76.78 -1.13
C GLU A 136 11.57 75.64 -0.86
N LEU A 137 12.67 75.94 -0.17
CA LEU A 137 13.67 74.96 0.27
C LEU A 137 13.07 73.98 1.28
N PHE A 138 12.35 74.47 2.29
CA PHE A 138 11.66 73.62 3.26
C PHE A 138 10.64 72.70 2.59
N LYS A 139 9.83 73.25 1.68
CA LYS A 139 8.81 72.46 0.95
C LYS A 139 9.44 71.36 0.09
N LYS A 140 10.62 71.63 -0.49
CA LYS A 140 11.34 70.62 -1.27
C LYS A 140 12.00 69.55 -0.41
N ILE A 141 12.53 69.93 0.75
CA ILE A 141 13.05 68.99 1.75
C ILE A 141 11.93 68.08 2.25
N GLU A 142 10.78 68.65 2.62
CA GLU A 142 9.60 67.91 3.09
C GLU A 142 9.11 66.91 2.02
N GLU A 143 9.04 67.33 0.75
CA GLU A 143 8.68 66.45 -0.36
C GLU A 143 9.69 65.30 -0.57
N LEU A 144 11.00 65.58 -0.48
CA LEU A 144 12.04 64.56 -0.58
C LEU A 144 12.04 63.60 0.61
N GLU A 145 11.80 64.10 1.83
CA GLU A 145 11.65 63.28 3.03
C GLU A 145 10.45 62.33 2.93
N ILE A 146 9.32 62.81 2.38
CA ILE A 146 8.15 61.96 2.13
C ILE A 146 8.47 60.88 1.08
N GLN A 147 9.13 61.23 -0.02
CA GLN A 147 9.48 60.25 -1.05
C GLN A 147 10.48 59.20 -0.53
N LEU A 148 11.47 59.64 0.26
CA LEU A 148 12.49 58.76 0.82
C LEU A 148 11.88 57.81 1.86
N THR A 149 11.01 58.30 2.73
CA THR A 149 10.29 57.45 3.70
C THR A 149 9.37 56.44 3.01
N GLN A 150 8.65 56.83 1.96
CA GLN A 150 7.83 55.91 1.16
C GLN A 150 8.68 54.82 0.47
N GLN A 151 9.86 55.17 -0.03
CA GLN A 151 10.74 54.22 -0.69
C GLN A 151 11.40 53.26 0.32
N GLU A 152 11.82 53.75 1.48
CA GLU A 152 12.32 52.94 2.60
C GLU A 152 11.27 51.93 3.07
N GLU A 153 10.04 52.37 3.29
CA GLU A 153 8.93 51.51 3.73
C GLU A 153 8.64 50.41 2.69
N LYS A 154 8.59 50.78 1.41
CA LYS A 154 8.36 49.82 0.32
C LYS A 154 9.45 48.76 0.23
N LEU A 155 10.72 49.13 0.42
CA LEU A 155 11.84 48.18 0.40
C LEU A 155 11.84 47.28 1.64
N LEU A 156 11.52 47.82 2.81
CA LEU A 156 11.43 47.07 4.05
C LEU A 156 10.30 46.02 3.99
N ILE A 157 9.11 46.41 3.56
CA ILE A 157 7.97 45.50 3.37
C ILE A 157 8.34 44.39 2.38
N ARG A 158 9.02 44.72 1.28
CA ARG A 158 9.42 43.72 0.28
C ARG A 158 10.42 42.71 0.84
N SER A 159 11.45 43.17 1.55
CA SER A 159 12.44 42.28 2.17
C SER A 159 11.82 41.40 3.26
N LYS A 160 10.95 41.95 4.11
CA LYS A 160 10.26 41.21 5.16
C LYS A 160 9.27 40.19 4.59
N ALA A 161 8.51 40.57 3.56
CA ALA A 161 7.62 39.66 2.86
C ALA A 161 8.37 38.50 2.19
N GLU A 162 9.56 38.74 1.64
CA GLU A 162 10.38 37.69 1.02
C GLU A 162 10.91 36.69 2.07
N ASN A 163 11.42 37.17 3.21
CA ASN A 163 11.91 36.30 4.28
C ASN A 163 10.78 35.49 4.94
N GLY A 164 9.64 36.12 5.24
CA GLY A 164 8.49 35.44 5.85
C GLY A 164 7.88 34.35 4.94
N LYS A 165 7.92 34.54 3.62
CA LYS A 165 7.50 33.51 2.64
C LYS A 165 8.40 32.28 2.69
N GLN A 166 9.71 32.46 2.81
CA GLN A 166 10.67 31.36 2.81
C GLN A 166 10.50 30.47 4.05
N ASP A 167 10.36 31.05 5.24
CA ASP A 167 10.17 30.30 6.48
C ASP A 167 8.82 29.56 6.50
N THR A 168 7.76 30.24 6.05
CA THR A 168 6.44 29.63 5.90
C THR A 168 6.46 28.46 4.91
N LEU A 169 7.20 28.58 3.81
CA LEU A 169 7.37 27.51 2.82
C LEU A 169 8.11 26.31 3.40
N ILE A 170 9.17 26.53 4.19
CA ILE A 170 9.91 25.45 4.85
C ILE A 170 9.02 24.71 5.86
N LEU A 171 8.23 25.45 6.65
CA LEU A 171 7.25 24.88 7.57
C LEU A 171 6.19 24.06 6.83
N ALA A 172 5.63 24.59 5.73
CA ALA A 172 4.65 23.89 4.91
C ALA A 172 5.21 22.60 4.29
N LYS A 173 6.44 22.62 3.75
CA LYS A 173 7.12 21.44 3.21
C LYS A 173 7.30 20.36 4.30
N ARG A 174 7.75 20.74 5.50
CA ARG A 174 7.90 19.82 6.64
C ARG A 174 6.55 19.23 7.08
N MET A 175 5.49 20.03 7.07
CA MET A 175 4.14 19.60 7.44
C MET A 175 3.57 18.59 6.43
N ASN A 176 3.72 18.87 5.14
CA ASN A 176 3.32 17.95 4.06
C ASN A 176 4.08 16.62 4.14
N GLU A 177 5.37 16.66 4.48
CA GLU A 177 6.17 15.46 4.68
C GLU A 177 5.67 14.60 5.84
N LEU A 178 5.32 15.23 6.98
CA LEU A 178 4.72 14.55 8.12
C LEU A 178 3.37 13.95 7.76
N GLN A 179 2.52 14.69 7.05
CA GLN A 179 1.22 14.18 6.57
C GLN A 179 1.38 12.96 5.66
N ARG A 180 2.35 13.00 4.73
CA ARG A 180 2.69 11.86 3.86
C ARG A 180 3.13 10.65 4.68
N LYS A 181 4.02 10.85 5.65
CA LYS A 181 4.45 9.77 6.55
C LYS A 181 3.27 9.19 7.35
N ILE A 182 2.36 10.02 7.86
CA ILE A 182 1.16 9.58 8.60
C ILE A 182 0.27 8.73 7.70
N LYS A 183 0.07 9.15 6.45
CA LYS A 183 -0.71 8.38 5.48
C LYS A 183 -0.08 7.01 5.23
N ASN A 184 1.23 6.98 4.99
CA ASN A 184 1.97 5.75 4.74
C ASN A 184 1.95 4.80 5.94
N THR A 185 2.15 5.30 7.17
CA THR A 185 2.07 4.47 8.38
C THR A 185 0.65 3.97 8.63
N THR A 186 -0.38 4.79 8.39
CA THR A 186 -1.77 4.36 8.48
C THR A 186 -2.05 3.21 7.50
N GLN A 187 -1.55 3.30 6.27
CA GLN A 187 -1.70 2.22 5.29
C GLN A 187 -0.98 0.93 5.71
N LYS A 188 0.24 1.03 6.27
CA LYS A 188 0.95 -0.11 6.85
C LYS A 188 0.18 -0.73 8.02
N MET A 189 -0.36 0.10 8.91
CA MET A 189 -1.15 -0.33 10.05
C MET A 189 -2.42 -1.07 9.58
N MET A 190 -3.14 -0.55 8.58
CA MET A 190 -4.30 -1.23 8.01
C MET A 190 -3.94 -2.59 7.41
N ALA A 191 -2.80 -2.71 6.72
CA ALA A 191 -2.34 -3.99 6.19
C ALA A 191 -2.04 -5.00 7.31
N LEU A 192 -1.34 -4.58 8.37
CA LEU A 192 -1.05 -5.43 9.53
C LEU A 192 -2.33 -5.85 10.26
N ILE A 193 -3.30 -4.95 10.45
CA ILE A 193 -4.59 -5.26 11.08
C ILE A 193 -5.34 -6.30 10.25
N ALA A 194 -5.35 -6.17 8.92
CA ALA A 194 -6.02 -7.12 8.04
C ALA A 194 -5.35 -8.50 8.11
N GLU A 195 -4.01 -8.56 8.08
CA GLU A 195 -3.26 -9.81 8.23
C GLU A 195 -3.52 -10.46 9.59
N LEU A 196 -3.43 -9.69 10.67
CA LEU A 196 -3.72 -10.13 12.03
C LEU A 196 -5.14 -10.71 12.13
N SER A 197 -6.12 -10.02 11.57
CA SER A 197 -7.54 -10.44 11.57
C SER A 197 -7.72 -11.77 10.82
N MET A 198 -7.05 -11.94 9.69
CA MET A 198 -7.08 -13.20 8.93
C MET A 198 -6.47 -14.35 9.74
N LYS A 199 -5.32 -14.12 10.38
CA LYS A 199 -4.62 -15.12 11.20
C LYS A 199 -5.44 -15.52 12.42
N GLN A 200 -6.02 -14.55 13.11
CA GLN A 200 -6.96 -14.78 14.22
C GLN A 200 -8.17 -15.61 13.78
N ALA A 201 -8.78 -15.27 12.63
CA ALA A 201 -9.92 -16.02 12.10
C ALA A 201 -9.56 -17.49 11.77
N ILE A 202 -8.39 -17.74 11.17
CA ILE A 202 -7.92 -19.10 10.89
C ILE A 202 -7.67 -19.86 12.20
N ALA A 203 -7.03 -19.24 13.20
CA ALA A 203 -6.79 -19.86 14.49
C ALA A 203 -8.09 -20.25 15.19
N ILE A 204 -9.10 -19.37 15.18
CA ILE A 204 -10.44 -19.64 15.74
C ILE A 204 -11.11 -20.80 14.99
N LYS A 205 -11.07 -20.81 13.65
CA LYS A 205 -11.65 -21.89 12.84
C LYS A 205 -11.00 -23.24 13.14
N LEU A 206 -9.66 -23.29 13.18
CA LEU A 206 -8.91 -24.50 13.54
C LEU A 206 -9.19 -24.95 14.96
N GLN A 207 -9.40 -24.01 15.89
CA GLN A 207 -9.78 -24.34 17.26
C GLN A 207 -11.17 -24.96 17.35
N GLN A 208 -12.15 -24.41 16.63
CA GLN A 208 -13.50 -24.97 16.58
C GLN A 208 -13.50 -26.38 15.98
N GLU A 209 -12.91 -26.54 14.80
CA GLU A 209 -12.90 -27.82 14.10
C GLU A 209 -12.13 -28.91 14.88
N ALA A 210 -11.07 -28.52 15.61
CA ALA A 210 -10.39 -29.43 16.52
C ALA A 210 -11.26 -29.83 17.73
N ARG A 211 -12.03 -28.90 18.30
CA ARG A 211 -12.99 -29.22 19.39
C ARG A 211 -14.06 -30.18 18.90
N ASP A 212 -14.61 -29.96 17.70
CA ASP A 212 -15.65 -30.82 17.12
C ASP A 212 -15.13 -32.25 16.92
N LYS A 213 -13.94 -32.40 16.33
CA LYS A 213 -13.30 -33.71 16.15
C LYS A 213 -12.92 -34.38 17.48
N GLU A 214 -12.50 -33.63 18.49
CA GLU A 214 -12.15 -34.16 19.82
C GLU A 214 -13.40 -34.65 20.57
N GLN A 215 -14.51 -33.92 20.48
CA GLN A 215 -15.82 -34.36 20.99
C GLN A 215 -16.34 -35.61 20.28
N PHE A 216 -16.16 -35.67 18.95
CA PHE A 216 -16.48 -36.86 18.17
C PHE A 216 -15.67 -38.07 18.64
N LEU A 217 -14.34 -37.94 18.76
CA LEU A 217 -13.49 -39.02 19.25
C LEU A 217 -13.85 -39.45 20.67
N MET A 218 -14.15 -38.52 21.57
CA MET A 218 -14.62 -38.83 22.94
C MET A 218 -15.89 -39.66 22.91
N THR A 219 -16.85 -39.30 22.05
CA THR A 219 -18.14 -40.00 21.92
C THR A 219 -17.95 -41.42 21.36
N VAL A 220 -17.14 -41.57 20.31
CA VAL A 220 -16.84 -42.87 19.70
C VAL A 220 -16.04 -43.75 20.66
N SER A 221 -15.00 -43.22 21.31
CA SER A 221 -14.17 -43.96 22.25
C SER A 221 -14.97 -44.47 23.45
N SER A 222 -15.81 -43.62 24.06
CA SER A 222 -16.66 -44.04 25.19
C SER A 222 -17.67 -45.14 24.79
N ARG A 223 -18.19 -45.13 23.56
CA ARG A 223 -19.09 -46.18 23.07
C ARG A 223 -18.35 -47.49 22.79
N ILE A 224 -17.15 -47.43 22.22
CA ILE A 224 -16.28 -48.59 22.00
C ILE A 224 -15.92 -49.24 23.34
N GLU A 225 -15.54 -48.46 24.36
CA GLU A 225 -15.24 -48.96 25.70
C GLU A 225 -16.43 -49.68 26.34
N LYS A 226 -17.65 -49.20 26.09
CA LYS A 226 -18.90 -49.81 26.56
C LYS A 226 -19.38 -50.98 25.69
N GLY A 227 -18.68 -51.32 24.60
CA GLY A 227 -19.08 -52.36 23.64
C GLY A 227 -20.35 -52.02 22.84
N LEU A 228 -20.73 -50.74 22.79
CA LEU A 228 -21.91 -50.26 22.06
C LEU A 228 -21.54 -49.94 20.61
N PRO A 229 -22.47 -50.14 19.66
CA PRO A 229 -22.22 -49.81 18.27
C PRO A 229 -21.98 -48.29 18.08
N PRO A 230 -21.19 -47.90 17.07
CA PRO A 230 -21.03 -46.49 16.69
C PRO A 230 -22.38 -45.80 16.43
N PRO A 231 -22.46 -44.46 16.62
CA PRO A 231 -23.59 -43.62 16.22
C PRO A 231 -24.14 -43.98 14.83
N GLU A 232 -25.46 -43.88 14.65
CA GLU A 232 -26.14 -44.33 13.41
C GLU A 232 -25.67 -43.52 12.19
N GLU A 233 -25.44 -42.22 12.36
CA GLU A 233 -24.86 -41.33 11.33
C GLU A 233 -23.50 -41.85 10.82
N ILE A 234 -22.67 -42.39 11.72
CA ILE A 234 -21.35 -42.95 11.37
C ILE A 234 -21.50 -44.28 10.64
N LYS A 235 -22.49 -45.10 10.99
CA LYS A 235 -22.77 -46.33 10.24
C LYS A 235 -23.20 -46.01 8.81
N GLU A 236 -24.04 -45.01 8.61
CA GLU A 236 -24.46 -44.58 7.27
C GLU A 236 -23.28 -44.05 6.43
N GLU A 237 -22.40 -43.26 7.03
CA GLU A 237 -21.16 -42.81 6.37
C GLU A 237 -20.22 -43.98 6.05
N TRP A 238 -20.06 -44.93 6.98
CA TRP A 238 -19.29 -46.16 6.74
C TRP A 238 -19.88 -47.02 5.63
N LEU A 239 -21.21 -47.14 5.57
CA LEU A 239 -21.90 -47.88 4.51
C LEU A 239 -21.71 -47.22 3.13
N LYS A 240 -21.61 -45.89 3.08
CA LYS A 240 -21.26 -45.15 1.86
C LYS A 240 -19.80 -45.41 1.46
N VAL A 241 -18.86 -45.32 2.41
CA VAL A 241 -17.44 -45.62 2.15
C VAL A 241 -17.26 -47.05 1.66
N LEU A 242 -17.93 -48.03 2.27
CA LEU A 242 -17.91 -49.43 1.84
C LEU A 242 -18.52 -49.61 0.44
N HIS A 243 -19.62 -48.91 0.12
CA HIS A 243 -20.17 -48.90 -1.24
C HIS A 243 -19.18 -48.33 -2.25
N ASP A 244 -18.56 -47.19 -1.94
CA ASP A 244 -17.61 -46.52 -2.81
C ASP A 244 -16.34 -47.36 -3.03
N GLU A 245 -15.84 -48.03 -1.98
CA GLU A 245 -14.72 -48.99 -2.09
C GLU A 245 -15.09 -50.21 -2.93
N LEU A 246 -16.30 -50.77 -2.76
CA LEU A 246 -16.79 -51.87 -3.58
C LEU A 246 -16.90 -51.45 -5.06
N HIS A 247 -17.42 -50.25 -5.31
CA HIS A 247 -17.52 -49.69 -6.66
C HIS A 247 -16.14 -49.43 -7.28
N ARG A 248 -15.19 -48.94 -6.49
CA ARG A 248 -13.80 -48.72 -6.93
C ARG A 248 -13.10 -50.03 -7.25
N ALA A 249 -13.18 -51.02 -6.37
CA ALA A 249 -12.63 -52.36 -6.58
C ALA A 249 -13.29 -53.06 -7.78
N ALA A 250 -14.59 -52.90 -7.99
CA ALA A 250 -15.29 -53.42 -9.17
C ALA A 250 -14.85 -52.72 -10.46
N ALA A 251 -14.55 -51.42 -10.41
CA ALA A 251 -14.01 -50.68 -11.55
C ALA A 251 -12.57 -51.10 -11.87
N GLU A 252 -11.72 -51.27 -10.85
CA GLU A 252 -10.34 -51.76 -10.97
C GLU A 252 -10.31 -53.19 -11.51
N ALA A 253 -11.11 -54.11 -10.96
CA ALA A 253 -11.23 -55.47 -11.46
C ALA A 253 -11.77 -55.53 -12.91
N LYS A 254 -12.65 -54.60 -13.27
CA LYS A 254 -13.15 -54.48 -14.66
C LYS A 254 -12.08 -53.96 -15.61
N LEU A 255 -11.22 -53.05 -15.17
CA LEU A 255 -10.06 -52.58 -15.94
C LEU A 255 -9.01 -53.69 -16.09
N GLU A 256 -8.71 -54.41 -15.00
CA GLU A 256 -7.77 -55.53 -14.99
C GLU A 256 -8.26 -56.70 -15.87
N PHE A 257 -9.57 -57.00 -15.84
CA PHE A 257 -10.18 -57.98 -16.75
C PHE A 257 -10.09 -57.54 -18.22
N LEU A 258 -10.22 -56.24 -18.50
CA LEU A 258 -10.07 -55.69 -19.85
C LEU A 258 -8.61 -55.75 -20.34
N GLU A 259 -7.64 -55.46 -19.48
CA GLU A 259 -6.19 -55.58 -19.77
C GLU A 259 -5.75 -57.04 -19.95
N THR A 260 -6.38 -57.98 -19.24
CA THR A 260 -6.08 -59.41 -19.41
C THR A 260 -6.57 -59.94 -20.78
N PHE A 261 -7.63 -59.34 -21.33
CA PHE A 261 -8.15 -59.70 -22.66
C PHE A 261 -7.37 -59.07 -23.82
N THR A 262 -6.65 -57.95 -23.62
CA THR A 262 -5.87 -57.31 -24.67
C THR A 262 -4.55 -58.01 -24.98
N THR A 263 -4.05 -58.85 -24.06
CA THR A 263 -2.80 -59.61 -24.25
C THR A 263 -2.98 -60.93 -25.00
N CYS A 264 -4.22 -61.39 -25.22
CA CYS A 264 -4.49 -62.66 -25.88
C CYS A 264 -5.67 -62.57 -26.86
N ILE A 265 -5.44 -61.91 -28.00
CA ILE A 265 -6.37 -61.98 -29.14
C ILE A 265 -5.86 -63.09 -30.09
N TYR A 266 -6.40 -64.31 -29.96
CA TYR A 266 -6.24 -65.33 -31.00
C TYR A 266 -7.16 -64.99 -32.17
N THR A 267 -6.62 -64.31 -33.17
CA THR A 267 -7.30 -63.97 -34.43
C THR A 267 -6.44 -64.42 -35.60
N THR A 268 -7.05 -65.12 -36.56
CA THR A 268 -6.43 -65.52 -37.83
C THR A 268 -6.52 -64.42 -38.90
N ALA A 269 -7.14 -63.28 -38.60
CA ALA A 269 -7.21 -62.15 -39.53
C ALA A 269 -5.90 -61.34 -39.51
N GLU A 270 -5.34 -61.06 -40.70
CA GLU A 270 -4.18 -60.19 -40.85
C GLU A 270 -4.47 -58.79 -40.27
N GLN A 271 -3.61 -58.34 -39.37
CA GLN A 271 -3.74 -57.01 -38.77
C GLN A 271 -3.48 -55.94 -39.83
N ARG A 272 -4.40 -54.98 -39.94
CA ARG A 272 -4.25 -53.88 -40.90
C ARG A 272 -3.09 -52.97 -40.47
N PRO A 273 -2.21 -52.53 -41.40
CA PRO A 273 -1.18 -51.55 -41.09
C PRO A 273 -1.81 -50.28 -40.51
N ASN A 274 -1.40 -49.89 -39.31
CA ASN A 274 -1.96 -48.75 -38.57
C ASN A 274 -1.14 -47.45 -38.72
N ALA A 275 -0.03 -47.51 -39.46
CA ALA A 275 0.83 -46.38 -39.77
C ALA A 275 1.27 -46.41 -41.24
N TYR A 276 1.59 -45.23 -41.79
CA TYR A 276 2.28 -45.10 -43.08
C TYR A 276 3.68 -44.53 -42.88
N ILE A 277 4.55 -44.78 -43.86
CA ILE A 277 5.87 -44.15 -43.95
C ILE A 277 5.73 -43.04 -44.99
N PRO A 278 5.94 -41.76 -44.63
CA PRO A 278 5.92 -40.67 -45.59
C PRO A 278 7.11 -40.77 -46.57
N ASP A 279 6.86 -40.61 -47.87
CA ASP A 279 7.88 -40.70 -48.94
C ASP A 279 8.63 -39.37 -49.21
N ASP A 280 8.49 -38.37 -48.35
CA ASP A 280 9.01 -37.01 -48.55
C ASP A 280 10.50 -36.92 -48.15
N GLU A 281 11.39 -36.50 -49.06
CA GLU A 281 12.87 -36.52 -48.85
C GLU A 281 13.36 -35.67 -47.66
N ASN A 282 12.53 -34.74 -47.18
CA ASN A 282 12.84 -33.85 -46.04
C ASN A 282 12.34 -34.37 -44.68
N VAL A 283 11.80 -35.60 -44.61
CA VAL A 283 11.26 -36.16 -43.36
C VAL A 283 11.87 -37.54 -43.11
N LEU A 284 12.35 -37.77 -41.89
CA LEU A 284 12.86 -39.08 -41.47
C LEU A 284 11.79 -40.17 -41.70
N PRO A 285 12.17 -41.38 -42.18
CA PRO A 285 11.25 -42.47 -42.48
C PRO A 285 10.75 -43.14 -41.20
N LEU A 286 9.97 -42.40 -40.41
CA LEU A 286 9.34 -42.86 -39.17
C LEU A 286 7.87 -43.15 -39.44
N PRO A 287 7.33 -44.30 -38.96
CA PRO A 287 5.94 -44.67 -39.14
C PRO A 287 5.02 -43.67 -38.42
N ARG A 288 4.12 -43.03 -39.18
CA ARG A 288 3.14 -42.07 -38.67
C ARG A 288 1.75 -42.72 -38.63
N PRO A 289 0.99 -42.59 -37.53
CA PRO A 289 -0.37 -43.09 -37.47
C PRO A 289 -1.26 -42.34 -38.47
N TYR A 290 -2.21 -43.03 -39.10
CA TYR A 290 -3.08 -42.41 -40.10
C TYR A 290 -4.07 -41.35 -39.54
N GLY A 291 -4.10 -41.17 -38.21
CA GLY A 291 -4.98 -40.21 -37.55
C GLY A 291 -6.47 -40.48 -37.83
N ALA A 292 -7.30 -39.43 -37.78
CA ALA A 292 -8.74 -39.53 -37.98
C ALA A 292 -9.17 -39.87 -39.42
N LEU A 293 -8.24 -39.82 -40.39
CA LEU A 293 -8.50 -40.02 -41.83
C LEU A 293 -7.83 -41.31 -42.34
N ALA A 294 -7.94 -42.39 -41.57
CA ALA A 294 -7.36 -43.66 -41.93
C ALA A 294 -7.91 -44.21 -43.26
N PRO A 295 -7.05 -44.72 -44.18
CA PRO A 295 -7.49 -45.36 -45.41
C PRO A 295 -8.45 -46.50 -45.09
N PHE A 296 -9.71 -46.32 -45.44
CA PHE A 296 -10.74 -47.33 -45.26
C PHE A 296 -10.89 -48.12 -46.56
N LYS A 297 -10.72 -49.45 -46.50
CA LYS A 297 -11.12 -50.33 -47.60
C LYS A 297 -12.65 -50.33 -47.65
N PRO A 298 -13.31 -49.85 -48.73
CA PRO A 298 -14.75 -49.88 -48.84
C PRO A 298 -15.24 -51.32 -48.67
N SER A 299 -16.14 -51.55 -47.73
CA SER A 299 -16.77 -52.86 -47.57
C SER A 299 -17.54 -53.20 -48.84
N GLU A 300 -17.47 -54.47 -49.27
CA GLU A 300 -18.32 -54.96 -50.35
C GLU A 300 -19.78 -54.70 -49.99
N PRO A 301 -20.59 -54.16 -50.90
CA PRO A 301 -21.97 -53.82 -50.61
C PRO A 301 -22.75 -55.07 -50.20
N GLY A 302 -23.01 -55.19 -48.91
CA GLY A 302 -23.75 -56.33 -48.35
C GLY A 302 -25.21 -56.34 -48.82
N SER A 303 -25.82 -57.53 -48.86
CA SER A 303 -27.20 -57.76 -49.32
C SER A 303 -28.26 -56.83 -48.66
N ASN A 304 -27.97 -56.33 -47.44
CA ASN A 304 -28.83 -55.41 -46.70
C ASN A 304 -28.88 -53.96 -47.24
N MET A 305 -27.99 -53.58 -48.17
CA MET A 305 -28.06 -52.25 -48.81
C MET A 305 -29.26 -52.10 -49.75
N ARG A 306 -29.97 -53.18 -50.09
CA ARG A 306 -31.20 -53.13 -50.91
C ARG A 306 -32.36 -52.41 -50.22
N HIS A 307 -32.31 -52.25 -48.89
CA HIS A 307 -33.39 -51.66 -48.09
C HIS A 307 -33.12 -50.21 -47.63
N ILE A 308 -31.95 -49.64 -47.94
CA ILE A 308 -31.61 -48.25 -47.57
C ILE A 308 -32.15 -47.31 -48.65
N ARG A 309 -33.25 -46.61 -48.34
CA ARG A 309 -33.80 -45.56 -49.22
C ARG A 309 -33.08 -44.23 -48.94
N LYS A 310 -32.57 -43.58 -49.97
CA LYS A 310 -31.95 -42.25 -49.84
C LYS A 310 -33.00 -41.25 -49.32
N PRO A 311 -32.70 -40.44 -48.29
CA PRO A 311 -33.64 -39.46 -47.79
C PRO A 311 -33.90 -38.39 -48.86
N ILE A 312 -35.17 -38.04 -49.05
CA ILE A 312 -35.58 -36.97 -49.96
C ILE A 312 -35.23 -35.65 -49.28
N VAL A 313 -34.25 -34.94 -49.83
CA VAL A 313 -33.85 -33.62 -49.34
C VAL A 313 -34.98 -32.64 -49.68
N LYS A 314 -35.58 -32.02 -48.65
CA LYS A 314 -36.60 -30.98 -48.87
C LYS A 314 -35.91 -29.73 -49.46
N PRO A 315 -36.52 -29.06 -50.45
CA PRO A 315 -35.98 -27.81 -50.97
C PRO A 315 -35.92 -26.78 -49.85
N ILE A 316 -34.79 -26.08 -49.78
CA ILE A 316 -34.58 -24.98 -48.86
C ILE A 316 -35.38 -23.80 -49.43
N GLU A 317 -36.41 -23.36 -48.73
CA GLU A 317 -37.07 -22.09 -49.02
C GLU A 317 -36.07 -20.97 -48.69
N ILE A 318 -35.75 -20.14 -49.69
CA ILE A 318 -34.88 -18.96 -49.55
C ILE A 318 -35.76 -17.75 -49.25
#